data_AF-A0A5C7R7R0-F1
#
_entry.id   AF-A0A5C7R7R0-F1
#
_cell.length_a   1.000
_cell.length_b   1.000
_cell.length_c   1.000
_cell.angle_alpha   90.00
_cell.angle_beta   90.00
_cell.angle_gamma   90.00
#
_symmetry.space_group_name_H-M   'P 1'
#
loop_
_entity.id
_entity.type
_entity.pdbx_description
1 polymer ?
#
loop_
_entity_poly.entity_id
_entity_poly.type
_entity_poly.pdbx_seq_one_letter_code
_entity_poly.pdbx_strand_id
1 'polypeptide(L)' 'MITTQVFKTGNSLALRLPKQLAFAQEGEQVEMEIVGNELRVRLKQPRRLTQIAQKFQAFSSDFMAQDRDQEQNERESL' A
#
# COMPACT_ATOMS: atom_id res chain seq x y z
N MET A 1 -0.61 -9.65 -27.51
CA MET A 1 -0.19 -8.23 -27.42
C MET A 1 -1.43 -7.38 -27.62
N ILE A 2 -1.74 -6.47 -26.69
CA ILE A 2 -2.91 -5.57 -26.80
C ILE A 2 -2.38 -4.15 -27.01
N THR A 3 -2.87 -3.47 -28.05
CA THR A 3 -2.56 -2.06 -28.28
C THR A 3 -3.63 -1.21 -27.60
N THR A 4 -3.21 -0.07 -27.06
CA THR A 4 -4.12 0.91 -26.46
C THR A 4 -3.71 2.31 -26.87
N GLN A 5 -4.62 3.27 -26.67
CA GLN A 5 -4.40 4.66 -27.01
C GLN A 5 -3.89 5.44 -25.79
N VAL A 6 -2.96 6.35 -26.04
CA VAL A 6 -2.56 7.39 -25.12
C VAL A 6 -3.51 8.58 -25.30
N PHE A 7 -3.96 9.18 -24.21
CA PHE A 7 -4.81 10.35 -24.24
C PHE A 7 -4.41 11.35 -23.15
N LYS A 8 -4.85 12.60 -23.29
CA LYS A 8 -4.60 13.66 -22.31
C LYS A 8 -5.73 13.70 -21.27
N THR A 9 -5.38 13.80 -19.99
CA THR A 9 -6.31 14.04 -18.88
C THR A 9 -5.80 15.22 -18.05
N GLY A 10 -6.51 16.36 -18.11
CA GLY A 10 -6.02 17.62 -17.54
C GLY A 10 -4.64 18.00 -18.10
N ASN A 11 -3.64 18.12 -17.22
CA ASN A 11 -2.24 18.40 -17.59
C ASN A 11 -1.36 17.13 -17.71
N SER A 12 -1.97 15.94 -17.63
CA SER A 12 -1.26 14.66 -17.65
C SER A 12 -1.57 13.85 -18.90
N LEU A 13 -0.70 12.89 -19.22
CA LEU A 13 -0.98 11.81 -20.17
C LEU A 13 -1.45 10.56 -19.42
N ALA A 14 -2.34 9.81 -20.04
CA ALA A 14 -2.88 8.58 -19.52
C ALA A 14 -2.92 7.49 -20.61
N LEU A 15 -2.76 6.25 -20.18
CA LEU A 15 -2.95 5.06 -21.00
C LEU A 15 -4.31 4.44 -20.65
N ARG A 16 -5.15 4.14 -21.65
CA ARG A 16 -6.39 3.40 -21.38
C ARG A 16 -6.03 1.94 -21.07
N LEU A 17 -6.30 1.45 -19.87
CA LEU A 17 -6.09 0.05 -19.52
C LEU A 17 -7.32 -0.80 -19.91
N PRO A 18 -7.19 -1.76 -20.83
CA PRO A 18 -8.25 -2.72 -21.13
C PRO A 18 -8.57 -3.59 -19.91
N LYS A 19 -9.82 -4.04 -19.77
CA LYS A 19 -10.26 -4.90 -18.65
C LYS A 19 -9.40 -6.14 -18.46
N GLN A 20 -8.91 -6.73 -19.54
CA GLN A 20 -8.04 -7.92 -19.53
C GLN A 20 -6.66 -7.65 -18.89
N LEU A 21 -6.23 -6.38 -18.87
CA LEU A 21 -4.99 -5.90 -18.27
C LEU A 21 -5.25 -5.09 -17.00
N ALA A 22 -6.49 -5.00 -16.51
CA ALA A 22 -6.79 -4.35 -15.26
C ALA A 22 -6.34 -5.26 -14.11
N PHE A 23 -5.12 -5.04 -13.63
CA PHE A 23 -4.53 -5.78 -12.50
C PHE A 23 -4.51 -4.97 -11.20
N ALA A 24 -5.08 -3.76 -11.22
CA ALA A 24 -5.20 -2.87 -10.08
C ALA A 24 -6.67 -2.47 -9.87
N GLN A 25 -7.07 -2.31 -8.61
CA GLN A 25 -8.37 -1.73 -8.24
C GLN A 25 -8.29 -0.20 -8.27
N GLU A 26 -9.44 0.45 -8.41
CA GLU A 26 -9.51 1.90 -8.32
C GLU A 26 -9.01 2.37 -6.95
N GLY A 27 -8.11 3.36 -6.93
CA GLY A 27 -7.48 3.88 -5.71
C GLY A 27 -6.17 3.20 -5.30
N GLU A 28 -5.78 2.08 -5.93
CA GLU A 28 -4.47 1.48 -5.68
C GLU A 28 -3.33 2.35 -6.23
N GLN A 29 -2.23 2.42 -5.49
CA GLN A 29 -1.03 3.16 -5.92
C GLN A 29 -0.13 2.25 -6.76
N VAL A 30 0.47 2.83 -7.79
CA VAL A 30 1.46 2.16 -8.64
C VAL A 30 2.79 2.90 -8.61
N GLU A 31 3.87 2.15 -8.77
CA GLU A 31 5.20 2.67 -9.04
C GLU A 31 5.47 2.54 -10.54
N MET A 32 6.08 3.58 -11.12
CA MET A 32 6.36 3.67 -12.55
C MET A 32 7.82 4.03 -12.79
N GLU A 33 8.45 3.38 -13.75
CA GLU A 33 9.81 3.70 -14.21
C GLU A 33 9.93 3.54 -15.74
N ILE A 34 10.83 4.32 -16.33
CA ILE A 34 11.24 4.14 -17.73
C ILE A 34 12.54 3.34 -17.75
N VAL A 35 12.54 2.22 -18.47
CA VAL A 35 13.74 1.40 -18.71
C VAL A 35 13.93 1.29 -20.21
N GLY A 36 14.88 2.08 -20.75
CA GLY A 36 15.08 2.18 -22.20
C GLY A 36 13.84 2.77 -22.88
N ASN A 37 13.17 1.99 -23.72
CA ASN A 37 11.93 2.35 -24.41
C ASN A 37 10.66 1.76 -23.77
N GLU A 38 10.78 1.15 -22.58
CA GLU A 38 9.66 0.53 -21.87
C GLU A 38 9.20 1.39 -20.70
N LEU A 39 7.88 1.57 -20.57
CA LEU A 39 7.25 2.03 -19.33
C LEU A 39 6.87 0.80 -18.49
N ARG A 40 7.51 0.63 -17.34
CA ARG A 40 7.21 -0.45 -16.40
C ARG A 40 6.34 0.10 -15.30
N VAL A 41 5.17 -0.50 -15.13
CA VAL A 41 4.20 -0.16 -14.08
C VAL A 41 4.09 -1.35 -13.14
N ARG A 42 4.25 -1.11 -11.84
CA ARG A 42 4.14 -2.15 -10.80
C ARG A 42 3.18 -1.68 -9.73
N LEU A 43 2.39 -2.59 -9.18
CA LEU A 43 1.64 -2.28 -7.96
C LEU A 43 2.63 -1.86 -6.88
N LYS A 44 2.34 -0.75 -6.22
CA LYS A 44 3.10 -0.37 -5.04
C LYS A 44 2.83 -1.45 -4.01
N GLN A 45 3.87 -2.21 -3.66
CA GLN A 45 3.69 -3.26 -2.67
C GLN A 45 3.14 -2.64 -1.38
N PRO A 46 2.21 -3.30 -0.67
CA PRO A 46 1.85 -2.87 0.66
C PRO A 46 3.14 -2.67 1.46
N ARG A 47 3.24 -1.57 2.22
CA ARG A 47 4.42 -1.26 3.02
C ARG A 47 4.78 -2.50 3.82
N ARG A 48 5.83 -3.20 3.42
CA ARG A 48 6.31 -4.37 4.14
C ARG A 48 6.75 -3.89 5.51
N LEU A 49 6.43 -4.66 6.55
CA LEU A 49 6.86 -4.37 7.92
C LEU A 49 8.37 -4.65 8.12
N THR A 50 9.17 -4.65 7.05
CA THR A 50 10.60 -5.00 7.05
C THR A 50 11.44 -4.12 7.97
N GLN A 51 10.97 -2.91 8.30
CA GLN A 51 11.64 -1.98 9.22
C GLN A 51 10.89 -1.83 10.56
N ILE A 52 9.89 -2.67 10.85
CA ILE A 52 9.09 -2.52 12.07
C ILE A 52 9.92 -2.76 13.33
N ALA A 53 10.87 -3.71 13.29
CA ALA A 53 11.79 -3.99 14.40
C ALA A 53 12.61 -2.76 14.81
N GLN A 54 13.04 -1.93 13.84
CA GLN A 54 13.75 -0.69 14.11
C GLN A 54 12.86 0.35 14.81
N LYS A 55 11.55 0.36 14.52
CA LYS A 55 10.59 1.23 15.22
C LYS A 55 10.40 0.82 16.67
N PHE A 56 10.46 -0.48 16.98
CA PHE A 56 10.39 -0.96 18.37
C PHE A 56 11.60 -0.53 19.23
N GLN A 57 12.74 -0.16 18.63
CA GLN A 57 13.89 0.39 19.38
C GLN A 57 13.61 1.76 20.01
N ALA A 58 12.54 2.45 19.57
CA ALA A 58 12.13 3.72 20.17
C ALA A 58 11.44 3.55 21.52
N PHE A 59 11.03 2.32 21.88
CA PHE A 59 10.54 2.03 23.22
C PHE A 59 11.70 2.01 24.22
N SER A 60 11.50 2.64 25.37
CA SER A 60 12.42 2.55 26.48
C SER A 60 12.45 1.12 27.05
N SER A 61 13.52 0.76 27.75
CA SER A 61 13.68 -0.60 28.32
C SER A 61 12.62 -0.95 29.37
N ASP A 62 12.00 0.06 29.97
CA ASP A 62 10.92 -0.04 30.96
C ASP A 62 9.51 0.07 30.34
N PHE A 63 9.41 0.25 29.01
CA PHE A 63 8.13 0.29 28.32
C PHE A 63 7.37 -1.03 28.53
N MET A 64 6.17 -0.95 29.12
CA MET A 64 5.32 -2.10 29.50
C MET A 64 5.89 -3.00 30.62
N ALA A 65 6.86 -2.53 31.42
CA ALA A 65 7.44 -3.33 32.49
C ALA A 65 6.48 -3.66 33.66
N GLN A 66 5.32 -3.00 33.75
CA GLN A 66 4.31 -3.17 34.81
C GLN A 66 2.95 -3.62 34.26
N ASP A 67 2.94 -4.23 33.07
CA ASP A 67 1.72 -4.57 32.32
C ASP A 67 0.80 -3.34 32.11
N ARG A 68 -0.40 -3.58 31.57
CA ARG A 68 -1.46 -2.58 31.54
C ARG A 68 -2.58 -3.05 32.44
N ASP A 69 -3.00 -2.19 33.35
CA ASP A 69 -4.30 -2.34 34.01
C ASP A 69 -5.39 -2.18 32.95
N GLN A 70 -6.04 -3.29 32.61
CA GLN A 70 -7.25 -3.31 31.79
C GLN A 70 -8.30 -4.13 32.51
N GLU A 71 -9.27 -3.44 33.10
CA GLU A 71 -10.48 -4.08 33.62
C GLU A 71 -11.39 -4.48 32.44
N GLN A 72 -11.81 -5.74 32.42
CA GLN A 72 -12.88 -6.22 31.54
C GLN A 72 -14.16 -6.31 32.34
N ASN A 73 -15.18 -5.55 31.95
CA ASN A 73 -16.51 -5.67 32.54
C ASN A 73 -17.21 -6.94 32.04
N GLU A 74 -17.99 -7.56 32.93
CA GLU A 74 -18.88 -8.66 32.56
C GLU A 74 -19.88 -8.17 31.49
N ARG A 75 -20.09 -8.99 30.46
CA ARG A 75 -21.14 -8.72 29.47
C ARG A 75 -22.49 -9.01 30.10
N GLU A 76 -23.46 -8.11 29.93
CA GLU A 76 -24.85 -8.41 30.27
C GLU A 76 -25.32 -9.65 29.48
N SER A 77 -25.89 -10.61 30.20
CA SER A 77 -26.50 -11.80 29.60
C SER A 77 -27.76 -11.41 28.83
N LEU A 78 -27.87 -11.88 27.58
CA LEU A 78 -29.05 -11.71 26.71
C LEU A 78 -30.31 -12.40 27.26
#